data_AF-A0A410Q3P9-F1
#
_entry.id   AF-A0A410Q3P9-F1
#
_cell.length_a   1.000
_cell.length_b   1.000
_cell.length_c   1.000
_cell.angle_alpha   90.00
_cell.angle_beta   90.00
_cell.angle_gamma   90.00
#
_symmetry.space_group_name_H-M   'P 1'
#
loop_
_entity.id
_entity.type
_entity.pdbx_description
1 polymer ?
#
loop_
_entity_poly.entity_id
_entity_poly.type
_entity_poly.pdbx_seq_one_letter_code
_entity_poly.pdbx_strand_id
1 'polypeptide(L)'
;MMNICELLLDVITEFYENDSRARTFGTDTELYHSEIHMLQCIAERPDLHISGLARLLDVTRGAASQTAKRLERKGMIIKEASPGDNKKIVLRLTSKGETAVANHKDAHEKYNALISDILAGADAGQRQFLSDFLRRLEQKLKQG
;
A
#
# COMPACT_ATOMS: atom_id res chain seq x y z
N MET A 1 -30.31 -12.32 13.04
CA MET A 1 -28.90 -12.54 13.43
C MET A 1 -28.10 -12.47 12.16
N MET A 2 -27.19 -11.51 12.05
CA MET A 2 -26.39 -11.30 10.83
C MET A 2 -25.53 -12.54 10.60
N ASN A 3 -25.53 -13.07 9.38
CA ASN A 3 -24.69 -14.22 9.04
C ASN A 3 -23.22 -13.76 9.05
N ILE A 4 -22.29 -14.61 9.52
CA ILE A 4 -20.85 -14.31 9.48
C ILE A 4 -20.35 -13.97 8.08
N CYS A 5 -20.98 -14.52 7.03
CA CYS A 5 -20.70 -14.18 5.64
C CYS A 5 -21.09 -12.74 5.30
N GLU A 6 -22.25 -12.27 5.76
CA GLU A 6 -22.70 -10.88 5.53
C GLU A 6 -21.75 -9.90 6.24
N LEU A 7 -21.43 -10.18 7.51
CA LEU A 7 -20.47 -9.37 8.26
C LEU A 7 -19.10 -9.31 7.58
N LEU A 8 -18.61 -10.44 7.05
CA LEU A 8 -17.34 -10.47 6.32
C LEU A 8 -17.39 -9.60 5.06
N LEU A 9 -18.48 -9.67 4.29
CA LEU A 9 -18.65 -8.86 3.08
C LEU A 9 -18.77 -7.37 3.38
N ASP A 10 -19.49 -7.01 4.44
CA ASP A 10 -19.63 -5.62 4.89
C ASP A 10 -18.27 -5.05 5.30
N VAL A 11 -17.49 -5.82 6.07
CA VAL A 11 -16.11 -5.43 6.45
C VAL A 11 -15.24 -5.26 5.21
N ILE A 12 -15.25 -6.22 4.27
CA ILE A 12 -14.47 -6.13 3.02
C ILE A 12 -14.87 -4.89 2.22
N THR A 13 -16.17 -4.58 2.16
CA THR A 13 -16.70 -3.42 1.43
C THR A 13 -16.23 -2.11 2.06
N GLU A 14 -16.35 -1.99 3.38
CA GLU A 14 -15.87 -0.81 4.10
C GLU A 14 -14.35 -0.62 3.94
N PHE A 15 -13.58 -1.72 3.97
CA PHE A 15 -12.14 -1.67 3.67
C PHE A 15 -11.88 -1.15 2.27
N TYR A 16 -12.57 -1.67 1.26
CA TYR A 16 -12.41 -1.24 -0.13
C TYR A 16 -12.80 0.22 -0.35
N GLU A 17 -13.91 0.67 0.23
CA GLU A 17 -14.36 2.06 0.15
C GLU A 17 -13.35 2.98 0.83
N ASN A 18 -12.88 2.63 2.02
CA ASN A 18 -11.90 3.42 2.74
C ASN A 18 -10.54 3.47 2.03
N ASP A 19 -10.16 2.39 1.34
CA ASP A 19 -8.90 2.25 0.62
C ASP A 19 -8.91 2.95 -0.76
N SER A 20 -10.03 2.91 -1.46
CA SER A 20 -10.21 3.57 -2.76
C SER A 20 -10.25 5.10 -2.68
N ARG A 21 -10.57 5.65 -1.49
CA ARG A 21 -10.56 7.09 -1.24
C ARG A 21 -9.16 7.66 -1.29
N ALA A 22 -8.96 8.65 -2.16
CA ALA A 22 -7.72 9.38 -2.18
C ALA A 22 -7.50 10.15 -0.87
N ARG A 23 -6.25 10.22 -0.43
CA ARG A 23 -5.86 10.93 0.80
C ARG A 23 -4.62 11.76 0.55
N THR A 24 -4.45 12.82 1.32
CA THR A 24 -3.32 13.73 1.11
C THR A 24 -2.04 13.32 1.82
N PHE A 25 -2.13 12.42 2.82
CA PHE A 25 -0.98 11.94 3.62
C PHE A 25 -0.09 13.07 4.14
N GLY A 26 -0.70 14.12 4.71
CA GLY A 26 0.05 15.26 5.26
C GLY A 26 0.62 16.21 4.20
N THR A 27 0.23 16.06 2.93
CA THR A 27 0.56 16.98 1.84
C THR A 27 -0.67 17.79 1.39
N ASP A 28 -0.52 18.58 0.33
CA ASP A 28 -1.60 19.29 -0.38
C ASP A 28 -2.18 18.50 -1.57
N THR A 29 -1.76 17.24 -1.76
CA THR A 29 -2.05 16.46 -2.98
C THR A 29 -2.64 15.11 -2.64
N GLU A 30 -3.80 14.83 -3.22
CA GLU A 30 -4.47 13.54 -3.10
C GLU A 30 -3.68 12.43 -3.80
N LEU A 31 -3.53 11.31 -3.10
CA LEU A 31 -2.91 10.08 -3.58
C LEU A 31 -3.88 8.92 -3.40
N TYR A 32 -4.04 8.14 -4.47
CA TYR A 32 -4.76 6.87 -4.41
C TYR A 32 -3.87 5.76 -3.83
N HIS A 33 -4.48 4.66 -3.40
CA HIS A 33 -3.78 3.49 -2.85
C HIS A 33 -2.56 3.06 -3.69
N SER A 34 -2.75 2.83 -4.99
CA SER A 34 -1.64 2.44 -5.89
C SER A 34 -0.49 3.45 -5.94
N GLU A 35 -0.78 4.73 -5.75
CA GLU A 35 0.22 5.80 -5.79
C GLU A 35 1.02 5.84 -4.49
N ILE A 36 0.36 5.79 -3.32
CA ILE A 36 1.06 5.81 -2.04
C ILE A 36 1.89 4.53 -1.81
N HIS A 37 1.40 3.36 -2.24
CA HIS A 37 2.15 2.11 -2.18
C HIS A 37 3.37 2.13 -3.13
N MET A 38 3.27 2.76 -4.30
CA MET A 38 4.44 2.95 -5.16
C MET A 38 5.48 3.87 -4.50
N LEU A 39 5.08 4.95 -3.84
CA LEU A 39 6.00 5.82 -3.10
C LEU A 39 6.69 5.05 -1.96
N GLN A 40 5.95 4.22 -1.22
CA GLN A 40 6.50 3.35 -0.18
C GLN A 40 7.57 2.41 -0.75
N CYS A 41 7.29 1.74 -1.88
CA CYS A 41 8.26 0.86 -2.52
C CYS A 41 9.53 1.60 -2.97
N ILE A 42 9.39 2.82 -3.50
CA ILE A 42 10.54 3.66 -3.87
C ILE A 42 11.36 4.01 -2.63
N ALA A 43 10.71 4.35 -1.51
CA ALA A 43 11.39 4.66 -0.25
C ALA A 43 12.22 3.47 0.28
N GLU A 44 11.68 2.26 0.21
CA GLU A 44 12.29 1.04 0.74
C GLU A 44 13.32 0.39 -0.19
N ARG A 45 13.22 0.68 -1.49
CA ARG A 45 14.02 0.07 -2.55
C ARG A 45 14.42 1.13 -3.60
N PRO A 46 15.23 2.13 -3.20
CA PRO A 46 15.52 3.31 -4.02
C PRO A 46 16.27 3.04 -5.34
N ASP A 47 16.89 1.87 -5.47
CA ASP A 47 17.65 1.49 -6.66
C ASP A 47 16.82 0.65 -7.66
N LEU A 48 15.54 0.37 -7.36
CA LEU A 48 14.69 -0.36 -8.29
C LEU A 48 14.23 0.49 -9.46
N HIS A 49 14.39 -0.07 -10.65
CA HIS A 49 13.75 0.44 -11.86
C HIS A 49 12.25 0.10 -11.89
N ILE A 50 11.53 0.73 -12.81
CA ILE A 50 10.08 0.55 -12.97
C ILE A 50 9.66 -0.92 -13.14
N SER A 51 10.49 -1.76 -13.77
CA SER A 51 10.24 -3.20 -13.92
C SER A 51 10.34 -3.97 -12.60
N GLY A 52 11.27 -3.57 -11.73
CA GLY A 52 11.40 -4.11 -10.38
C GLY A 52 10.24 -3.70 -9.50
N LEU A 53 9.85 -2.42 -9.56
CA LEU A 53 8.67 -1.90 -8.85
C LEU A 53 7.39 -2.61 -9.30
N ALA A 54 7.19 -2.81 -10.60
CA ALA A 54 6.04 -3.53 -11.14
C ALA A 54 5.94 -4.96 -10.57
N ARG A 55 7.07 -5.67 -10.48
CA ARG A 55 7.12 -7.02 -9.89
C ARG A 55 6.83 -7.01 -8.40
N LEU A 56 7.33 -6.02 -7.66
CA LEU A 56 7.11 -5.91 -6.22
C LEU A 56 5.65 -5.59 -5.88
N LEU A 57 5.01 -4.76 -6.70
CA LEU A 57 3.60 -4.36 -6.55
C LEU A 57 2.62 -5.36 -7.18
N ASP A 58 3.11 -6.43 -7.81
CA ASP A 58 2.31 -7.40 -8.56
C ASP A 58 1.37 -6.76 -9.62
N VAL A 59 1.90 -5.80 -10.37
CA VAL A 59 1.18 -5.10 -11.45
C VAL A 59 1.92 -5.21 -12.78
N THR A 60 1.20 -4.94 -13.87
CA THR A 60 1.84 -4.86 -15.19
C THR A 60 2.83 -3.69 -15.26
N ARG A 61 3.86 -3.82 -16.10
CA ARG A 61 4.82 -2.71 -16.35
C ARG A 61 4.13 -1.44 -16.86
N GLY A 62 3.06 -1.60 -17.65
CA GLY A 62 2.24 -0.48 -18.14
C GLY A 62 1.54 0.26 -16.99
N ALA A 63 0.90 -0.48 -16.08
CA ALA A 63 0.26 0.11 -14.90
C ALA A 63 1.26 0.81 -13.97
N ALA A 64 2.42 0.18 -13.73
CA ALA A 64 3.48 0.81 -12.95
C ALA A 64 3.97 2.12 -13.60
N SER A 65 4.25 2.10 -14.91
CA SER A 65 4.69 3.28 -15.66
C SER A 65 3.66 4.42 -15.62
N GLN A 66 2.37 4.11 -15.77
CA GLN A 66 1.31 5.11 -15.64
C GLN A 66 1.24 5.70 -14.24
N THR A 67 1.40 4.88 -13.20
CA THR A 67 1.42 5.31 -11.80
C THR A 67 2.61 6.23 -11.53
N ALA A 68 3.82 5.85 -11.96
CA ALA A 68 5.00 6.69 -11.86
C ALA A 68 4.82 8.04 -12.59
N LYS A 69 4.22 8.04 -13.78
CA LYS A 69 3.91 9.28 -14.52
C LYS A 69 2.91 10.17 -13.78
N ARG A 70 1.93 9.61 -13.09
CA ARG A 70 1.00 10.40 -12.25
C ARG A 70 1.73 11.00 -11.05
N LEU A 71 2.55 10.21 -10.35
CA LEU A 71 3.35 10.67 -9.22
C LEU A 71 4.33 11.77 -9.59
N GLU A 72 4.99 11.66 -10.75
CA GLU A 72 5.89 12.68 -11.28
C GLU A 72 5.13 13.98 -11.57
N ARG A 73 3.97 13.92 -12.23
CA ARG A 73 3.10 15.10 -12.45
C ARG A 73 2.61 15.73 -11.15
N LYS A 74 2.40 14.93 -10.11
CA LYS A 74 2.01 15.37 -8.76
C LYS A 74 3.19 15.94 -7.95
N GLY A 75 4.42 15.90 -8.49
CA GLY A 75 5.62 16.37 -7.81
C GLY A 75 6.05 15.48 -6.64
N MET A 76 5.62 14.22 -6.59
CA MET A 76 5.95 13.28 -5.53
C MET A 76 7.27 12.55 -5.78
N ILE A 77 7.64 12.40 -7.04
CA ILE A 77 8.88 11.75 -7.46
C ILE A 77 9.56 12.54 -8.56
N ILE A 78 10.85 12.26 -8.73
CA ILE A 78 11.66 12.67 -9.87
C ILE A 78 12.30 11.43 -10.52
N LYS A 79 12.67 11.57 -11.79
CA LYS A 79 13.44 10.58 -12.54
C LYS A 79 14.89 11.03 -12.60
N GLU A 80 15.79 10.13 -12.27
CA GLU A 80 17.23 10.37 -12.32
C GLU A 80 17.93 9.27 -13.09
N ALA A 81 19.08 9.60 -13.70
CA ALA A 81 19.96 8.59 -14.25
C ALA A 81 20.55 7.75 -13.12
N SER A 82 20.63 6.43 -13.32
CA SER A 82 21.20 5.52 -12.34
C SER A 82 22.68 5.83 -12.12
N PRO A 83 23.16 5.87 -10.86
CA PRO A 83 24.58 5.92 -10.58
C PRO A 83 25.29 4.73 -11.25
N GLY A 84 26.18 5.01 -12.20
CA GLY A 84 26.98 3.99 -12.91
C GLY A 84 26.40 3.44 -14.21
N ASP A 85 25.18 3.81 -14.61
CA ASP A 85 24.62 3.43 -15.91
C ASP A 85 23.62 4.49 -16.40
N ASN A 86 24.11 5.47 -17.15
CA ASN A 86 23.30 6.59 -17.67
C ASN A 86 22.19 6.15 -18.64
N LYS A 87 22.15 4.88 -19.06
CA LYS A 87 21.06 4.33 -19.87
C LYS A 87 19.86 3.87 -19.03
N LYS A 88 20.01 3.83 -17.70
CA LYS A 88 18.98 3.38 -16.76
C LYS A 88 18.42 4.54 -15.95
N ILE A 89 17.10 4.57 -15.81
CA ILE A 89 16.37 5.59 -15.06
C ILE A 89 15.88 4.99 -13.74
N VAL A 90 16.18 5.62 -12.62
CA VAL A 90 15.63 5.31 -11.30
C VAL A 90 14.62 6.39 -10.88
N LEU A 91 13.73 6.03 -9.96
CA LEU A 91 12.78 6.96 -9.36
C LEU A 91 13.28 7.35 -7.98
N ARG A 92 13.25 8.65 -7.65
CA ARG A 92 13.56 9.16 -6.31
C ARG A 92 12.37 9.94 -5.78
N LEU A 93 12.15 9.88 -4.47
CA LEU A 93 11.14 10.71 -3.81
C LEU A 93 11.60 12.17 -3.81
N THR A 94 10.65 13.08 -3.95
CA THR A 94 10.86 14.48 -3.53
C THR A 94 10.61 14.61 -2.04
N SER A 95 10.94 15.75 -1.42
CA SER A 95 10.56 16.02 -0.02
C SER A 95 9.05 15.90 0.22
N LYS A 96 8.24 16.20 -0.80
CA LYS A 96 6.78 16.01 -0.77
C LYS A 96 6.40 14.53 -0.75
N GLY A 97 7.05 13.71 -1.59
CA GLY A 97 6.89 12.26 -1.60
C GLY A 97 7.32 11.61 -0.28
N GLU A 98 8.43 12.05 0.31
CA GLU A 98 8.92 11.60 1.62
C GLU A 98 7.90 11.90 2.73
N THR A 99 7.32 13.11 2.72
CA THR A 99 6.26 13.50 3.67
C THR A 99 5.06 12.57 3.56
N ALA A 100 4.61 12.28 2.33
CA ALA A 100 3.50 11.36 2.10
C ALA A 100 3.78 9.95 2.63
N VAL A 101 4.98 9.43 2.37
CA VAL A 101 5.42 8.10 2.84
C VAL A 101 5.48 8.03 4.37
N ALA A 102 6.04 9.05 5.04
CA ALA A 102 6.11 9.09 6.49
C ALA A 102 4.71 9.05 7.12
N ASN A 103 3.79 9.90 6.64
CA ASN A 103 2.41 9.92 7.15
C ASN A 103 1.63 8.64 6.83
N HIS A 104 1.95 7.97 5.72
CA HIS A 104 1.37 6.65 5.41
C HIS A 104 1.86 5.57 6.38
N LYS A 105 3.14 5.58 6.78
CA LYS A 105 3.66 4.69 7.82
C LYS A 105 2.98 4.93 9.16
N ASP A 106 2.83 6.19 9.57
CA ASP A 106 2.12 6.55 10.81
C ASP A 106 0.66 6.08 10.78
N ALA A 107 0.00 6.14 9.61
CA ALA A 107 -1.35 5.61 9.44
C ALA A 107 -1.40 4.08 9.60
N HIS A 108 -0.40 3.36 9.10
CA HIS A 108 -0.25 1.92 9.33
C HIS A 108 -0.05 1.59 10.81
N GLU A 109 0.75 2.36 11.53
CA GLU A 109 0.94 2.17 12.97
C GLU A 109 -0.35 2.39 13.76
N LYS A 110 -1.13 3.43 13.42
CA LYS A 110 -2.46 3.67 14.01
C LYS A 110 -3.42 2.53 13.74
N TYR A 111 -3.38 1.96 12.53
CA TYR A 111 -4.20 0.79 12.19
C TYR A 111 -3.80 -0.44 13.00
N ASN A 112 -2.49 -0.69 13.18
CA ASN A 112 -2.02 -1.77 14.05
C ASN A 112 -2.48 -1.60 15.50
N ALA A 113 -2.41 -0.36 16.02
CA ALA A 113 -2.90 -0.05 17.36
C ALA A 113 -4.41 -0.31 17.49
N LEU A 114 -5.21 0.09 16.50
CA LEU A 114 -6.65 -0.17 16.46
C LEU A 114 -6.97 -1.68 16.50
N ILE A 115 -6.31 -2.48 15.66
CA ILE A 115 -6.52 -3.94 15.65
C ILE A 115 -6.08 -4.57 16.98
N SER A 116 -4.97 -4.08 17.55
CA SER A 116 -4.49 -4.54 18.85
C SER A 116 -5.50 -4.25 19.97
N ASP A 117 -6.13 -3.09 19.95
CA ASP A 117 -7.18 -2.69 20.90
C ASP A 117 -8.45 -3.55 20.75
N ILE A 118 -8.93 -3.76 19.52
CA ILE A 118 -10.06 -4.65 19.24
C ILE A 118 -9.81 -6.07 19.76
N LEU A 119 -8.57 -6.56 19.65
CA LEU A 119 -8.18 -7.89 20.11
C LEU A 119 -7.75 -7.95 21.58
N ALA A 120 -7.78 -6.85 22.33
CA ALA A 120 -7.23 -6.78 23.70
C ALA A 120 -7.86 -7.83 24.64
N GLY A 121 -9.16 -8.10 24.49
CA GLY A 121 -9.89 -9.12 25.27
C GLY A 121 -9.79 -10.55 24.72
N ALA A 122 -9.17 -10.75 23.55
CA ALA A 122 -9.10 -12.06 22.92
C ALA A 122 -8.00 -12.94 23.53
N ASP A 123 -8.34 -14.16 23.91
CA ASP A 123 -7.38 -15.15 24.38
C ASP A 123 -6.51 -15.72 23.23
N ALA A 124 -5.52 -16.53 23.59
CA ALA A 124 -4.59 -17.13 22.62
C ALA A 124 -5.30 -18.04 21.60
N GLY A 125 -6.34 -18.78 22.01
CA GLY A 125 -7.10 -19.67 21.15
C GLY A 125 -7.95 -18.90 20.13
N GLN A 126 -8.62 -17.83 20.57
CA GLN A 126 -9.40 -16.93 19.73
C GLN A 126 -8.52 -16.23 18.69
N ARG A 127 -7.35 -15.73 19.11
CA ARG A 127 -6.37 -15.11 18.21
C ARG A 127 -5.84 -16.11 17.19
N GLN A 128 -5.52 -17.33 17.61
CA GLN A 128 -5.05 -18.39 16.72
C GLN A 128 -6.13 -18.76 15.69
N PHE A 129 -7.37 -18.95 16.12
CA PHE A 129 -8.49 -19.24 15.23
C PHE A 129 -8.68 -18.14 14.17
N LEU A 130 -8.69 -16.87 14.58
CA LEU A 130 -8.84 -15.75 13.65
C LEU A 130 -7.68 -15.68 12.64
N SER A 131 -6.43 -15.84 13.11
CA SER A 131 -5.26 -15.89 12.22
C SER A 131 -5.38 -17.02 11.19
N ASP A 132 -5.78 -18.22 11.63
CA ASP A 132 -5.91 -19.37 10.73
C ASP A 132 -7.04 -19.19 9.71
N PHE A 133 -8.16 -18.60 10.13
CA PHE A 133 -9.26 -18.23 9.24
C PHE A 133 -8.78 -17.24 8.16
N LEU A 134 -8.15 -16.13 8.56
CA LEU A 134 -7.68 -15.08 7.64
C LEU A 134 -6.65 -15.63 6.64
N ARG A 135 -5.71 -16.46 7.10
CA ARG A 135 -4.71 -17.10 6.22
C ARG A 135 -5.35 -18.01 5.18
N ARG A 136 -6.33 -18.83 5.58
CA ARG A 136 -7.05 -19.71 4.65
C ARG A 136 -7.85 -18.91 3.62
N LEU A 137 -8.49 -17.82 4.06
CA LEU A 137 -9.25 -16.94 3.17
C LEU A 137 -8.32 -16.26 2.15
N GLU A 138 -7.20 -15.68 2.59
CA GLU A 138 -6.21 -15.05 1.72
C GLU A 138 -5.68 -16.01 0.65
N GLN A 139 -5.34 -17.24 1.04
CA GLN A 139 -4.86 -18.27 0.11
C GLN A 139 -5.90 -18.62 -0.95
N LYS A 140 -7.18 -18.69 -0.57
CA LYS A 140 -8.27 -18.98 -1.51
C LYS A 140 -8.51 -17.82 -2.48
N LEU A 141 -8.41 -16.58 -2.03
CA LEU A 141 -8.58 -15.40 -2.88
C LEU A 141 -7.43 -15.24 -3.90
N LYS A 142 -6.21 -15.63 -3.57
CA LYS A 142 -5.06 -15.58 -4.50
C LYS A 142 -5.06 -16.68 -5.57
N GLN A 143 -5.90 -17.70 -5.42
CA GLN A 143 -5.97 -18.86 -6.31
C GLN A 143 -7.12 -18.79 -7.32
N GLY A 144 -8.02 -17.82 -7.20
CA GLY A 144 -9.12 -17.54 -8.13
C GLY A 144 -8.80 -16.34 -9.00
#